data_AF-A0A351G0B9-F1
#
_entry.id   AF-A0A351G0B9-F1
#
_cell.length_a   1.000
_cell.length_b   1.000
_cell.length_c   1.000
_cell.angle_alpha   90.00
_cell.angle_beta   90.00
_cell.angle_gamma   90.00
#
_symmetry.space_group_name_H-M   'P 1'
#
loop_
_entity.id
_entity.type
_entity.pdbx_description
1 polymer ?
#
loop_
_entity_poly.entity_id
_entity_poly.type
_entity_poly.pdbx_seq_one_letter_code
_entity_poly.pdbx_strand_id
1 'polypeptide(L)' 'AIEDVFSIEGRGTVATGRIERGVVKTGEEVEIIGLKESQKTVCTGVEMFRKLL' A
#
# COMPACT_ATOMS: atom_id res chain seq x y z
N ALA A 1 5.77 -7.55 -3.18
CA ALA A 1 6.45 -6.59 -4.07
C ALA A 1 5.48 -5.54 -4.57
N ILE A 2 5.96 -4.30 -4.84
CA ILE A 2 5.17 -3.25 -5.52
C ILE A 2 5.27 -3.46 -7.02
N GLU A 3 4.13 -3.56 -7.70
CA GLU A 3 4.03 -3.74 -9.15
C GLU A 3 3.79 -2.41 -9.87
N ASP A 4 2.88 -1.57 -9.35
CA ASP A 4 2.57 -0.25 -9.91
C ASP A 4 2.14 0.74 -8.81
N VAL A 5 2.19 2.04 -9.11
CA VAL A 5 1.81 3.11 -8.18
C VAL A 5 0.95 4.14 -8.90
N PHE A 6 -0.21 4.42 -8.32
CA PHE A 6 -1.17 5.39 -8.80
C PHE A 6 -1.30 6.56 -7.82
N SER A 7 -1.53 7.77 -8.35
CA SER A 7 -1.98 8.90 -7.55
C SER A 7 -3.42 9.21 -7.94
N ILE A 8 -4.35 9.01 -7.00
CA ILE A 8 -5.78 9.19 -7.23
C ILE A 8 -6.20 10.47 -6.51
N GLU A 9 -6.72 11.44 -7.26
CA GLU A 9 -7.23 12.69 -6.71
C GLU A 9 -8.28 12.43 -5.62
N GLY A 10 -8.15 13.09 -4.47
CA GLY A 10 -9.05 12.90 -3.32
C GLY A 10 -8.85 11.63 -2.50
N ARG A 11 -7.96 10.71 -2.92
CA ARG A 11 -7.67 9.45 -2.20
C ARG A 11 -6.21 9.34 -1.76
N GLY A 12 -5.30 9.93 -2.53
CA GLY A 12 -3.85 9.87 -2.31
C GLY A 12 -3.17 8.79 -3.15
N THR A 13 -2.00 8.36 -2.68
CA THR A 13 -1.15 7.39 -3.38
C THR A 13 -1.60 5.96 -3.09
N VAL A 14 -1.81 5.17 -4.15
CA VAL A 14 -2.20 3.76 -4.08
C VAL A 14 -1.13 2.93 -4.75
N ALA A 15 -0.50 2.04 -4.00
CA ALA A 15 0.43 1.06 -4.55
C ALA A 15 -0.28 -0.28 -4.75
N THR A 16 -0.07 -0.90 -5.91
CA THR A 16 -0.61 -2.23 -6.22
C THR A 16 0.50 -3.27 -6.19
N GLY A 17 0.13 -4.50 -5.86
CA GLY A 17 1.07 -5.61 -5.87
C GLY A 17 0.54 -6.83 -5.13
N ARG A 18 1.35 -7.89 -5.15
CA ARG A 18 1.09 -9.12 -4.38
C ARG A 18 1.81 -9.08 -3.03
N ILE A 19 1.06 -9.38 -1.98
CA ILE A 19 1.63 -9.66 -0.65
C ILE A 19 2.39 -11.00 -0.74
N GLU A 20 3.71 -10.94 -0.56
CA GLU A 20 4.56 -12.13 -0.66
C GLU A 20 4.55 -12.96 0.62
N ARG A 21 4.45 -12.29 1.78
CA ARG A 21 4.41 -12.91 3.11
C ARG A 21 3.60 -12.03 4.08
N GLY A 22 3.00 -12.65 5.09
CA GLY A 22 2.28 -11.95 6.15
C GLY A 22 0.90 -11.43 5.75
N VAL A 23 0.37 -10.51 6.55
CA VAL A 23 -0.94 -9.86 6.37
C VAL A 23 -0.76 -8.39 6.73
N VAL A 24 -1.35 -7.49 5.94
CA VAL A 24 -1.44 -6.05 6.22
C VAL A 24 -2.87 -5.70 6.56
N LYS A 25 -3.08 -4.87 7.59
CA LYS A 25 -4.39 -4.35 7.97
C LYS A 25 -4.45 -2.83 7.82
N THR A 26 -5.66 -2.32 7.64
CA THR A 26 -5.91 -0.89 7.63
C THR A 26 -5.59 -0.28 9.00
N GLY A 27 -4.95 0.88 8.98
CA GLY A 27 -4.48 1.59 10.17
C GLY A 27 -3.10 1.17 10.69
N GLU A 28 -2.47 0.13 10.13
CA GLU A 28 -1.12 -0.26 10.55
C GLU A 28 -0.03 0.65 9.95
N GLU A 29 1.01 0.92 10.73
CA GLU A 29 2.22 1.59 10.25
C GLU A 29 2.97 0.66 9.30
N VAL A 30 3.34 1.18 8.14
CA VAL A 30 4.09 0.48 7.10
C VAL A 30 5.32 1.29 6.73
N GLU A 31 6.38 0.60 6.33
CA GLU A 31 7.62 1.21 5.87
C GLU A 31 7.83 0.90 4.38
N ILE A 32 7.99 1.96 3.59
CA ILE A 32 8.27 1.87 2.17
C ILE A 32 9.78 1.80 2.00
N ILE A 33 10.28 0.60 1.66
CA ILE A 33 11.70 0.32 1.44
C ILE A 33 11.94 0.17 -0.06
N GLY A 34 12.95 0.85 -0.60
CA GLY A 34 13.26 0.81 -2.03
C GLY A 34 14.58 1.48 -2.38
N LEU A 35 14.60 2.20 -3.50
CA LEU A 35 15.81 2.84 -4.04
C LEU A 35 16.25 4.11 -3.27
N LYS A 36 15.33 4.71 -2.51
CA LYS A 36 15.58 5.90 -1.69
C LYS A 36 15.56 5.54 -0.21
N GLU A 37 15.86 6.51 0.65
CA GLU A 37 15.71 6.37 2.09
C GLU A 37 14.31 5.87 2.45
N SER A 38 14.25 4.94 3.40
CA SER A 38 13.01 4.33 3.87
C SER A 38 12.09 5.37 4.49
N GLN A 39 10.81 5.34 4.11
CA GLN A 39 9.81 6.25 4.65
C GLN A 39 8.71 5.48 5.35
N LYS A 40 8.38 5.91 6.57
CA LYS A 40 7.26 5.39 7.33
C LYS A 40 5.98 6.11 6.94
N THR A 41 4.89 5.35 6.84
CA THR A 41 3.55 5.86 6.57
C THR A 41 2.51 4.93 7.18
N VAL A 42 1.23 5.24 7.04
CA VAL A 42 0.12 4.41 7.55
C VAL A 42 -0.67 3.84 6.37
N CYS A 43 -1.00 2.56 6.44
CA CYS A 43 -1.91 1.94 5.47
C CYS A 43 -3.34 2.44 5.71
N THR A 44 -3.82 3.35 4.86
CA THR A 44 -5.17 3.95 5.02
C THR A 44 -6.29 3.05 4.52
N GLY A 45 -6.00 2.10 3.63
CA GLY A 45 -6.99 1.23 3.01
C GLY A 45 -6.34 0.04 2.30
N VAL A 46 -7.07 -1.08 2.24
CA VAL A 46 -6.67 -2.26 1.46
C VAL A 46 -7.84 -2.61 0.54
N GLU A 47 -7.58 -2.73 -0.76
CA GLU A 47 -8.60 -3.06 -1.74
C GLU A 47 -8.19 -4.24 -2.60
N MET A 48 -9.17 -5.09 -2.96
CA MET A 48 -9.00 -6.16 -3.93
C MET A 48 -10.09 -6.04 -4.99
N PHE A 49 -9.76 -6.40 -6.22
CA PHE A 49 -10.72 -6.34 -7.32
C PHE A 49 -11.98 -7.17 -6.98
N ARG A 50 -13.14 -6.49 -6.93
CA ARG A 50 -14.48 -7.01 -6.56
C ARG A 50 -14.72 -7.36 -5.08
N LYS A 51 -13.92 -6.88 -4.12
CA LYS A 51 -14.27 -6.88 -2.68
C LYS A 51 -13.77 -5.61 -2.00
N LEU A 52 -14.67 -4.90 -1.30
CA LEU A 52 -14.26 -4.03 -0.19
C LEU A 52 -14.02 -4.92 1.03
N LEU A 53 -12.86 -4.75 1.67
CA LEU A 53 -12.46 -5.46 2.89
C LEU A 53 -12.34 -4.46 4.04
#